data_AF-A0A3D8RH89-F1
#
_entry.id   AF-A0A3D8RH89-F1
#
_cell.length_a   1.000
_cell.length_b   1.000
_cell.length_c   1.000
_cell.angle_alpha   90.00
_cell.angle_beta   90.00
_cell.angle_gamma   90.00
#
_symmetry.space_group_name_H-M   'P 1'
#
loop_
_entity.id
_entity.type
_entity.pdbx_description
1 polymer ?
#
loop_
_entity_poly.entity_id
_entity_poly.type
_entity_poly.pdbx_seq_one_letter_code
_entity_poly.pdbx_strand_id
1 'polypeptide(L)'
;MDVMPPEILRILINSTEQADLPSLRLTSKALSSPATARQFEKIHVTPFETSLASYTSIITDSNLSAYVRTVKFTTSEDPNDDDRSDANELELPEDYENALTSVNQFPNLKGIEMEFSIVCSSPSEENWYLSSAAESIDFRFEVLKSLISALNSPQRSGLRSLSLKNLQNFNDERLVNSPDFLATLSSLSELRLKIVTQYIDSSPENNWSLPEMHQFFKELPDVWLKPAAENLESLTIHADTYWGYIPKSDFRSLKFPKLRRLELGNYVFSHDWQLEWILSHGETLEELILDDCPIVSYTYNYGSVDDENYPVNPLEDTAESYQCEYTRSWSHFFTNMKEKLPKLKHFKMGSGDWDEGKNFDGAKWKHIGLTHHSKMPDDPYYGDESYMGFDRGTGPSPWLTLKSYAECVDDRETPQAVLEKGSFNAKEDEDAYQALLDTIQTRS
;
A
#
# COMPACT_ATOMS: atom_id res chain seq x y z
N MET A 1 -26.94 -21.28 31.47
CA MET A 1 -26.21 -20.08 31.02
C MET A 1 -27.24 -19.03 30.78
N ASP A 2 -27.41 -18.14 31.76
CA ASP A 2 -28.25 -16.95 31.64
C ASP A 2 -27.85 -16.17 30.38
N VAL A 3 -28.86 -15.65 29.70
CA VAL A 3 -28.76 -15.09 28.34
C VAL A 3 -27.75 -13.94 28.33
N MET A 4 -26.55 -14.19 27.79
CA MET A 4 -25.60 -13.11 27.51
C MET A 4 -26.24 -12.11 26.54
N PRO A 5 -26.08 -10.79 26.76
CA PRO A 5 -26.60 -9.79 25.84
C PRO A 5 -26.06 -10.01 24.41
N PRO A 6 -26.88 -9.78 23.36
CA PRO A 6 -26.45 -9.94 21.97
C PRO A 6 -25.18 -9.17 21.63
N GLU A 7 -24.96 -8.02 22.24
CA GLU A 7 -23.79 -7.16 22.07
C GLU A 7 -22.51 -7.85 22.56
N ILE A 8 -22.58 -8.53 23.71
CA ILE A 8 -21.46 -9.28 24.29
C ILE A 8 -21.15 -10.52 23.43
N LEU A 9 -22.18 -11.23 22.97
CA LEU A 9 -22.00 -12.36 22.07
C LEU A 9 -21.31 -11.93 20.76
N ARG A 10 -21.69 -10.77 20.22
CA ARG A 10 -21.07 -10.22 19.01
C ARG A 10 -19.60 -9.84 19.23
N ILE A 11 -19.25 -9.26 20.39
CA ILE A 11 -17.85 -8.98 20.72
C ILE A 11 -17.04 -10.28 20.77
N LEU A 12 -17.53 -11.30 21.48
CA LEU A 12 -16.85 -12.60 21.56
C LEU A 12 -16.64 -13.24 20.19
N ILE A 13 -17.67 -13.25 19.35
CA ILE A 13 -17.61 -13.80 17.99
C ILE A 13 -16.65 -13.00 17.11
N ASN A 14 -16.64 -11.68 17.23
CA ASN A 14 -15.72 -10.83 16.48
C ASN A 14 -14.26 -11.02 16.91
N SER A 15 -14.02 -11.43 18.15
CA SER A 15 -12.69 -11.78 18.67
C SER A 15 -12.30 -13.25 18.42
N THR A 16 -13.17 -14.06 17.83
CA THR A 16 -12.89 -15.47 17.53
C THR A 16 -12.16 -15.59 16.19
N GLU A 17 -11.15 -16.47 16.13
CA GLU A 17 -10.44 -16.75 14.88
C GLU A 17 -11.38 -17.39 13.85
N GLN A 18 -11.15 -17.09 12.57
CA GLN A 18 -12.02 -17.55 11.48
C GLN A 18 -12.14 -19.09 11.45
N ALA A 19 -11.06 -19.80 11.80
CA ALA A 19 -10.99 -21.26 11.83
C ALA A 19 -11.90 -21.90 12.90
N ASP A 20 -12.22 -21.16 13.97
CA ASP A 20 -13.02 -21.66 15.09
C ASP A 20 -14.52 -21.37 14.94
N LEU A 21 -14.90 -20.44 14.05
CA LEU A 21 -16.30 -20.07 13.80
C LEU A 21 -17.20 -21.26 13.40
N PRO A 22 -16.76 -22.23 12.57
CA PRO A 22 -17.57 -23.42 12.25
C PRO A 22 -17.92 -24.23 13.50
N SER A 23 -16.95 -24.43 14.40
CA SER A 23 -17.14 -25.14 15.66
C SER A 23 -18.05 -24.34 16.60
N LEU A 24 -17.79 -23.04 16.73
CA LEU A 24 -18.58 -22.13 17.57
C LEU A 24 -20.06 -22.13 17.18
N ARG A 25 -20.34 -22.14 15.86
CA ARG A 25 -21.70 -22.24 15.30
C ARG A 25 -22.46 -23.48 15.76
N LEU A 26 -21.76 -24.59 16.03
CA LEU A 26 -22.35 -25.88 16.44
C LEU A 26 -22.54 -26.01 17.96
N THR A 27 -21.92 -25.13 18.76
CA THR A 27 -21.97 -25.23 20.23
C THR A 27 -23.34 -24.86 20.83
N SER A 28 -24.07 -23.92 20.23
CA SER A 28 -25.35 -23.42 20.76
C SER A 28 -26.18 -22.71 19.67
N LYS A 29 -27.51 -22.82 19.77
CA LYS A 29 -28.45 -22.09 18.92
C LYS A 29 -28.27 -20.56 18.99
N ALA A 30 -27.89 -20.05 20.18
CA ALA A 30 -27.67 -18.61 20.38
C ALA A 30 -26.42 -18.09 19.66
N LEU A 31 -25.41 -18.94 19.48
CA LEU A 31 -24.16 -18.61 18.78
C LEU A 31 -24.24 -18.91 17.28
N SER A 32 -25.12 -19.84 16.89
CA SER A 32 -25.22 -20.33 15.52
C SER A 32 -25.42 -19.22 14.49
N SER A 33 -26.42 -18.35 14.68
CA SER A 33 -26.71 -17.26 13.73
C SER A 33 -25.58 -16.23 13.65
N PRO A 34 -25.13 -15.60 14.76
CA PRO A 34 -24.10 -14.59 14.67
C PRO A 34 -22.72 -15.16 14.26
N ALA A 35 -22.38 -16.41 14.62
CA ALA A 35 -21.17 -17.06 14.12
C ALA A 35 -21.26 -17.35 12.61
N THR A 36 -22.43 -17.74 12.09
CA THR A 36 -22.67 -17.88 10.64
C THR A 36 -22.49 -16.54 9.95
N ALA A 37 -23.08 -15.46 10.47
CA ALA A 37 -22.95 -14.14 9.88
C ALA A 37 -21.49 -13.71 9.77
N ARG A 38 -20.70 -13.89 10.83
CA ARG A 38 -19.27 -13.57 10.85
C ARG A 38 -18.43 -14.48 9.95
N GLN A 39 -18.80 -15.76 9.84
CA GLN A 39 -18.10 -16.73 8.99
C GLN A 39 -18.22 -16.38 7.50
N PHE A 40 -19.40 -15.95 7.07
CA PHE A 40 -19.69 -15.63 5.66
C PHE A 40 -19.58 -14.14 5.34
N GLU A 41 -19.18 -13.29 6.30
CA GLU A 41 -19.03 -11.85 6.09
C GLU A 41 -17.96 -11.53 5.04
N LYS A 42 -16.84 -12.25 5.07
CA LYS A 42 -15.75 -12.15 4.10
C LYS A 42 -15.49 -13.52 3.50
N ILE A 43 -15.55 -13.61 2.17
CA ILE A 43 -15.25 -14.84 1.43
C ILE A 43 -14.00 -14.63 0.57
N HIS A 44 -13.24 -15.70 0.36
CA HIS A 44 -12.04 -15.71 -0.48
C HIS A 44 -12.27 -16.67 -1.64
N VAL A 45 -12.02 -16.18 -2.85
CA VAL A 45 -12.19 -16.87 -4.12
C VAL A 45 -10.82 -16.98 -4.78
N THR A 46 -10.46 -18.20 -5.14
CA THR A 46 -9.24 -18.58 -5.85
C THR A 46 -9.64 -19.34 -7.12
N PRO A 47 -8.74 -19.53 -8.10
CA PRO A 47 -9.04 -20.31 -9.31
C PRO A 47 -9.29 -21.81 -9.05
N PHE A 48 -9.17 -22.30 -7.81
CA PHE A 48 -9.39 -23.71 -7.51
C PHE A 48 -10.86 -24.13 -7.56
N GLU A 49 -11.12 -25.31 -8.13
CA GLU A 49 -12.46 -25.90 -8.25
C GLU A 49 -13.22 -25.92 -6.91
N THR A 50 -12.56 -26.29 -5.81
CA THR A 50 -13.19 -26.32 -4.47
C THR A 50 -13.60 -24.93 -3.99
N SER A 51 -12.80 -23.91 -4.30
CA SER A 51 -13.09 -22.51 -3.97
C SER A 51 -14.26 -21.99 -4.80
N LEU A 52 -14.29 -22.29 -6.09
CA LEU A 52 -15.33 -21.87 -7.02
C LEU A 52 -16.66 -22.57 -6.73
N ALA A 53 -16.65 -23.86 -6.42
CA ALA A 53 -17.83 -24.60 -5.98
C ALA A 53 -18.42 -24.02 -4.67
N SER A 54 -17.54 -23.62 -3.74
CA SER A 54 -17.94 -22.97 -2.49
C SER A 54 -18.56 -21.61 -2.76
N TYR A 55 -17.95 -20.79 -3.61
CA TYR A 55 -18.49 -19.49 -4.03
C TYR A 55 -19.88 -19.64 -4.66
N THR A 56 -20.04 -20.55 -5.61
CA THR A 56 -21.32 -20.83 -6.29
C THR A 56 -22.39 -21.29 -5.30
N SER A 57 -22.02 -22.11 -4.31
CA SER A 57 -22.96 -22.54 -3.26
C SER A 57 -23.40 -21.36 -2.37
N ILE A 58 -22.51 -20.42 -2.08
CA ILE A 58 -22.80 -19.25 -1.23
C ILE A 58 -23.67 -18.23 -1.98
N ILE A 59 -23.36 -17.94 -3.25
CA ILE A 59 -24.08 -16.92 -4.02
C ILE A 59 -25.51 -17.36 -4.37
N THR A 60 -25.73 -18.67 -4.54
CA THR A 60 -27.06 -19.24 -4.85
C THR A 60 -27.93 -19.42 -3.60
N ASP A 61 -27.35 -19.48 -2.40
CA ASP A 61 -28.10 -19.51 -1.14
C ASP A 61 -28.47 -18.08 -0.70
N SER A 62 -29.77 -17.77 -0.72
CA SER A 62 -30.29 -16.44 -0.37
C SER A 62 -30.06 -16.04 1.09
N ASN A 63 -29.86 -17.00 2.00
CA ASN A 63 -29.53 -16.72 3.39
C ASN A 63 -28.04 -16.43 3.55
N LEU A 64 -27.17 -17.19 2.88
CA LEU A 64 -25.72 -17.01 3.00
C LEU A 64 -25.21 -15.78 2.26
N SER A 65 -25.65 -15.58 1.01
CA SER A 65 -25.32 -14.40 0.21
C SER A 65 -25.68 -13.09 0.91
N ALA A 66 -26.73 -13.07 1.74
CA ALA A 66 -27.11 -11.90 2.53
C ALA A 66 -26.09 -11.52 3.62
N TYR A 67 -25.24 -12.45 4.07
CA TYR A 67 -24.18 -12.17 5.04
C TYR A 67 -22.90 -11.61 4.41
N VAL A 68 -22.65 -11.89 3.13
CA VAL A 68 -21.44 -11.43 2.44
C VAL A 68 -21.38 -9.90 2.39
N ARG A 69 -20.23 -9.37 2.83
CA ARG A 69 -19.88 -7.94 2.83
C ARG A 69 -18.62 -7.67 2.03
N THR A 70 -17.67 -8.61 2.04
CA THR A 70 -16.42 -8.48 1.31
C THR A 70 -16.11 -9.77 0.53
N VAL A 71 -15.66 -9.62 -0.71
CA VAL A 71 -15.14 -10.72 -1.51
C VAL A 71 -13.69 -10.43 -1.84
N LYS A 72 -12.80 -11.35 -1.48
CA LYS A 72 -11.40 -11.35 -1.89
C LYS A 72 -11.23 -12.29 -3.08
N PHE A 73 -10.64 -11.80 -4.16
CA PHE A 73 -10.19 -12.57 -5.32
C PHE A 73 -8.67 -12.66 -5.31
N THR A 74 -8.13 -13.85 -5.56
CA THR A 74 -6.71 -14.07 -5.80
C THR A 74 -6.57 -14.84 -7.12
N THR A 75 -5.77 -14.32 -8.04
CA THR A 75 -5.64 -14.85 -9.41
C THR A 75 -4.76 -16.09 -9.51
N SER A 76 -3.86 -16.32 -8.55
CA SER A 76 -2.89 -17.42 -8.53
C SER A 76 -2.94 -18.25 -7.24
N GLU A 77 -2.32 -19.43 -7.26
CA GLU A 77 -2.18 -20.32 -6.09
C GLU A 77 -1.34 -19.66 -4.99
N ASP A 78 -0.17 -19.19 -5.38
CA ASP A 78 0.75 -18.45 -4.54
C ASP A 78 1.05 -17.10 -5.19
N PRO A 79 0.29 -16.05 -4.84
CA PRO A 79 0.53 -14.72 -5.38
C PRO A 79 1.85 -14.11 -4.89
N ASN A 80 2.57 -14.75 -3.96
CA ASN A 80 3.87 -14.28 -3.47
C ASN A 80 5.02 -15.16 -3.96
N ASP A 81 4.76 -16.11 -4.86
CA ASP A 81 5.83 -16.81 -5.57
C ASP A 81 6.59 -15.80 -6.43
N ASP A 82 7.89 -15.67 -6.15
CA ASP A 82 8.81 -14.77 -6.85
C ASP A 82 9.62 -15.49 -7.94
N ASP A 83 9.26 -16.73 -8.29
CA ASP A 83 9.83 -17.43 -9.44
C ASP A 83 9.56 -16.63 -10.72
N ARG A 84 10.64 -16.06 -11.25
CA ARG A 84 10.69 -15.24 -12.47
C ARG A 84 11.25 -16.01 -13.66
N SER A 85 11.22 -17.35 -13.61
CA SER A 85 11.49 -18.15 -14.80
C SER A 85 10.48 -17.85 -15.90
N ASP A 86 10.86 -18.07 -17.17
CA ASP A 86 9.98 -17.83 -18.33
C ASP A 86 8.66 -18.57 -18.17
N ALA A 87 7.65 -17.85 -17.66
CA ALA A 87 6.35 -18.39 -17.36
C ALA A 87 5.45 -18.25 -18.58
N ASN A 88 4.64 -19.28 -18.83
CA ASN A 88 3.52 -19.17 -19.74
C ASN A 88 2.46 -18.25 -19.13
N GLU A 89 1.71 -17.56 -19.99
CA GLU A 89 0.56 -16.78 -19.54
C GLU A 89 -0.44 -17.66 -18.79
N LEU A 90 -0.89 -17.17 -17.63
CA LEU A 90 -1.81 -17.86 -16.76
C LEU A 90 -3.21 -17.89 -17.40
N GLU A 91 -3.82 -19.08 -17.42
CA GLU A 91 -5.21 -19.24 -17.86
C GLU A 91 -6.12 -19.39 -16.63
N LEU A 92 -7.14 -18.53 -16.53
CA LEU A 92 -8.17 -18.65 -15.49
C LEU A 92 -9.26 -19.61 -15.95
N PRO A 93 -9.79 -20.47 -15.06
CA PRO A 93 -10.97 -21.27 -15.38
C PRO A 93 -12.18 -20.39 -15.68
N GLU A 94 -13.05 -20.83 -16.60
CA GLU A 94 -14.30 -20.14 -16.93
C GLU A 94 -15.16 -19.84 -15.68
N ASP A 95 -15.17 -20.76 -14.71
CA ASP A 95 -15.88 -20.60 -13.45
C ASP A 95 -15.33 -19.43 -12.59
N TYR A 96 -14.06 -19.10 -12.72
CA TYR A 96 -13.47 -17.93 -12.04
C TYR A 96 -13.92 -16.62 -12.70
N GLU A 97 -13.96 -16.56 -14.03
CA GLU A 97 -14.52 -15.42 -14.77
C GLU A 97 -16.01 -15.22 -14.44
N ASN A 98 -16.76 -16.32 -14.35
CA ASN A 98 -18.15 -16.32 -13.88
C ASN A 98 -18.27 -15.79 -12.45
N ALA A 99 -17.30 -16.10 -11.57
CA ALA A 99 -17.28 -15.56 -10.22
C ALA A 99 -17.04 -14.04 -10.20
N LEU A 100 -16.10 -13.53 -11.00
CA LEU A 100 -15.85 -12.09 -11.14
C LEU A 100 -17.10 -11.33 -11.60
N THR A 101 -17.79 -11.84 -12.62
CA THR A 101 -18.95 -11.16 -13.22
C THR A 101 -20.22 -11.26 -12.37
N SER A 102 -20.35 -12.30 -11.55
CA SER A 102 -21.51 -12.52 -10.68
C SER A 102 -21.40 -11.86 -9.31
N VAL A 103 -20.26 -11.29 -8.94
CA VAL A 103 -20.03 -10.71 -7.59
C VAL A 103 -21.05 -9.62 -7.21
N ASN A 104 -21.65 -8.97 -8.21
CA ASN A 104 -22.71 -7.99 -8.04
C ASN A 104 -24.03 -8.55 -7.48
N GLN A 105 -24.20 -9.88 -7.43
CA GLN A 105 -25.40 -10.53 -6.91
C GLN A 105 -25.45 -10.57 -5.39
N PHE A 106 -24.34 -10.30 -4.69
CA PHE A 106 -24.35 -10.19 -3.23
C PHE A 106 -25.09 -8.92 -2.79
N PRO A 107 -26.27 -9.02 -2.14
CA PRO A 107 -27.16 -7.88 -1.92
C PRO A 107 -26.59 -6.83 -0.96
N ASN A 108 -25.60 -7.22 -0.15
CA ASN A 108 -25.03 -6.37 0.88
C ASN A 108 -23.53 -6.15 0.71
N LEU A 109 -22.96 -6.44 -0.46
CA LEU A 109 -21.55 -6.23 -0.76
C LEU A 109 -21.13 -4.77 -0.49
N LYS A 110 -20.03 -4.61 0.25
CA LYS A 110 -19.43 -3.33 0.63
C LYS A 110 -17.97 -3.20 0.21
N GLY A 111 -17.23 -4.30 0.14
CA GLY A 111 -15.81 -4.30 -0.19
C GLY A 111 -15.44 -5.34 -1.24
N ILE A 112 -14.46 -4.99 -2.06
CA ILE A 112 -13.75 -5.94 -2.92
C ILE A 112 -12.27 -5.85 -2.60
N GLU A 113 -11.64 -7.03 -2.51
CA GLU A 113 -10.20 -7.17 -2.45
C GLU A 113 -9.76 -7.99 -3.66
N MET A 114 -8.77 -7.50 -4.41
CA MET A 114 -8.15 -8.22 -5.52
C MET A 114 -6.66 -8.34 -5.21
N GLU A 115 -6.12 -9.54 -5.35
CA GLU A 115 -4.70 -9.85 -5.17
C GLU A 115 -4.17 -10.53 -6.43
N PHE A 116 -3.22 -9.86 -7.07
CA PHE A 116 -2.44 -10.38 -8.19
C PHE A 116 -1.13 -11.02 -7.68
N SER A 117 -0.41 -11.68 -8.57
CA SER A 117 0.98 -12.08 -8.33
C SER A 117 1.86 -10.85 -8.04
N ILE A 118 2.88 -11.01 -7.20
CA ILE A 118 3.94 -10.01 -7.00
C ILE A 118 4.81 -9.83 -8.26
N VAL A 119 4.85 -10.84 -9.15
CA VAL A 119 5.60 -10.77 -10.40
C VAL A 119 4.74 -10.08 -11.46
N CYS A 120 5.29 -9.02 -12.06
CA CYS A 120 4.69 -8.30 -13.19
C CYS A 120 5.75 -7.98 -14.25
N SER A 121 5.31 -7.73 -15.49
CA SER A 121 6.20 -7.49 -16.64
C SER A 121 5.97 -6.10 -17.25
N SER A 122 7.02 -5.48 -17.79
CA SER A 122 6.90 -4.22 -18.54
C SER A 122 6.14 -4.44 -19.87
N PRO A 123 5.42 -3.42 -20.35
CA PRO A 123 4.82 -3.39 -21.69
C PRO A 123 5.87 -3.34 -22.83
N SER A 124 7.14 -3.07 -22.53
CA SER A 124 8.18 -2.90 -23.54
C SER A 124 8.69 -4.25 -24.06
N GLU A 125 8.23 -4.63 -25.26
CA GLU A 125 8.74 -5.78 -26.02
C GLU A 125 10.22 -5.65 -26.42
N GLU A 126 10.80 -4.44 -26.35
CA GLU A 126 12.20 -4.18 -26.74
C GLU A 126 13.20 -4.77 -25.74
N ASN A 127 12.74 -5.09 -24.53
CA ASN A 127 13.57 -5.62 -23.46
C ASN A 127 13.43 -7.14 -23.35
N TRP A 128 13.87 -7.85 -24.39
CA TRP A 128 13.85 -9.32 -24.50
C TRP A 128 14.56 -10.08 -23.36
N TYR A 129 15.31 -9.38 -22.51
CA TYR A 129 16.01 -9.91 -21.33
C TYR A 129 15.21 -9.73 -20.02
N LEU A 130 14.02 -9.13 -20.08
CA LEU A 130 13.08 -9.09 -18.97
C LEU A 130 12.28 -10.39 -18.93
N SER A 131 12.22 -11.02 -17.75
CA SER A 131 11.39 -12.21 -17.53
C SER A 131 9.93 -11.95 -17.88
N SER A 132 9.28 -12.90 -18.56
CA SER A 132 7.83 -12.90 -18.70
C SER A 132 7.17 -13.11 -17.34
N ALA A 133 6.04 -12.43 -17.11
CA ALA A 133 5.19 -12.70 -15.96
C ALA A 133 4.05 -13.62 -16.40
N ALA A 134 3.69 -14.60 -15.57
CA ALA A 134 2.52 -15.45 -15.82
C ALA A 134 1.24 -14.58 -15.91
N GLU A 135 1.15 -13.53 -15.11
CA GLU A 135 0.09 -12.53 -15.17
C GLU A 135 0.55 -11.32 -15.98
N SER A 136 0.38 -11.40 -17.31
CA SER A 136 0.69 -10.34 -18.26
C SER A 136 -0.15 -9.07 -18.02
N ILE A 137 0.19 -7.98 -18.73
CA ILE A 137 -0.61 -6.75 -18.74
C ILE A 137 -2.02 -7.02 -19.29
N ASP A 138 -2.13 -7.80 -20.37
CA ASP A 138 -3.43 -8.14 -20.96
C ASP A 138 -4.27 -9.01 -20.02
N PHE A 139 -3.64 -9.97 -19.34
CA PHE A 139 -4.28 -10.77 -18.31
C PHE A 139 -4.85 -9.89 -17.19
N ARG A 140 -4.00 -9.03 -16.58
CA ARG A 140 -4.41 -8.14 -15.48
C ARG A 140 -5.49 -7.17 -15.93
N PHE A 141 -5.41 -6.67 -17.17
CA PHE A 141 -6.44 -5.85 -17.79
C PHE A 141 -7.79 -6.57 -17.86
N GLU A 142 -7.85 -7.79 -18.42
CA GLU A 142 -9.12 -8.51 -18.58
C GLU A 142 -9.75 -8.87 -17.23
N VAL A 143 -8.94 -9.22 -16.21
CA VAL A 143 -9.43 -9.43 -14.84
C VAL A 143 -10.02 -8.16 -14.24
N LEU A 144 -9.27 -7.04 -14.28
CA LEU A 144 -9.72 -5.76 -13.73
C LEU A 144 -10.97 -5.24 -14.45
N LYS A 145 -10.99 -5.32 -15.79
CA LYS A 145 -12.13 -4.94 -16.62
C LYS A 145 -13.38 -5.73 -16.25
N SER A 146 -13.27 -7.06 -16.17
CA SER A 146 -14.39 -7.94 -15.82
C SER A 146 -14.95 -7.61 -14.44
N LEU A 147 -14.06 -7.43 -13.46
CA LEU A 147 -14.45 -7.03 -12.11
C LEU A 147 -15.13 -5.66 -12.09
N ILE A 148 -14.49 -4.64 -12.66
CA ILE A 148 -14.96 -3.25 -12.60
C ILE A 148 -16.30 -3.08 -13.34
N SER A 149 -16.49 -3.75 -14.47
CA SER A 149 -17.80 -3.74 -15.15
C SER A 149 -18.88 -4.42 -14.30
N ALA A 150 -18.58 -5.53 -13.61
CA ALA A 150 -19.52 -6.14 -12.68
C ALA A 150 -19.89 -5.18 -11.53
N LEU A 151 -18.93 -4.43 -11.02
CA LEU A 151 -19.12 -3.45 -9.95
C LEU A 151 -19.91 -2.20 -10.37
N ASN A 152 -20.22 -1.98 -11.64
CA ASN A 152 -21.11 -0.87 -12.05
C ASN A 152 -22.53 -1.32 -12.41
N SER A 153 -22.86 -2.57 -12.16
CA SER A 153 -24.20 -3.11 -12.35
C SER A 153 -25.26 -2.33 -11.54
N PRO A 154 -26.40 -1.95 -12.15
CA PRO A 154 -27.51 -1.24 -11.48
C PRO A 154 -28.10 -1.98 -10.27
N GLN A 155 -27.95 -3.31 -10.24
CA GLN A 155 -28.43 -4.17 -9.17
C GLN A 155 -27.62 -4.00 -7.88
N ARG A 156 -26.41 -3.44 -7.97
CA ARG A 156 -25.52 -3.23 -6.82
C ARG A 156 -25.75 -1.86 -6.19
N SER A 157 -25.82 -1.82 -4.86
CA SER A 157 -25.80 -0.57 -4.10
C SER A 157 -24.80 -0.60 -2.94
N GLY A 158 -24.05 0.50 -2.79
CA GLY A 158 -23.26 0.78 -1.60
C GLY A 158 -21.94 0.01 -1.45
N LEU A 159 -21.26 -0.32 -2.56
CA LEU A 159 -19.81 -0.57 -2.55
C LEU A 159 -19.13 0.67 -1.99
N ARG A 160 -18.15 0.45 -1.12
CA ARG A 160 -17.46 1.49 -0.37
C ARG A 160 -15.96 1.32 -0.41
N SER A 161 -15.49 0.07 -0.49
CA SER A 161 -14.07 -0.27 -0.35
C SER A 161 -13.56 -1.04 -1.56
N LEU A 162 -12.44 -0.60 -2.11
CA LEU A 162 -11.66 -1.32 -3.10
C LEU A 162 -10.22 -1.46 -2.61
N SER A 163 -9.73 -2.69 -2.55
CA SER A 163 -8.35 -3.00 -2.21
C SER A 163 -7.70 -3.75 -3.36
N LEU A 164 -6.65 -3.18 -3.93
CA LEU A 164 -5.84 -3.80 -4.98
C LEU A 164 -4.46 -4.10 -4.41
N LYS A 165 -4.19 -5.38 -4.17
CA LYS A 165 -2.91 -5.89 -3.69
C LYS A 165 -2.10 -6.40 -4.87
N ASN A 166 -0.83 -6.00 -4.90
CA ASN A 166 0.09 -6.26 -6.00
C ASN A 166 -0.42 -5.68 -7.33
N LEU A 167 -0.96 -4.46 -7.27
CA LEU A 167 -1.31 -3.66 -8.45
C LEU A 167 -0.05 -3.34 -9.23
N GLN A 168 0.04 -3.76 -10.48
CA GLN A 168 1.14 -3.39 -11.34
C GLN A 168 1.20 -1.86 -11.55
N ASN A 169 2.41 -1.30 -11.55
CA ASN A 169 2.69 0.11 -11.86
C ASN A 169 2.48 0.48 -13.34
N PHE A 170 1.33 0.11 -13.92
CA PHE A 170 0.99 0.40 -15.31
C PHE A 170 -0.47 0.84 -15.43
N ASN A 171 -0.69 1.99 -16.08
CA ASN A 171 -2.02 2.53 -16.33
C ASN A 171 -2.49 2.12 -17.72
N ASP A 172 -3.18 0.98 -17.83
CA ASP A 172 -3.75 0.55 -19.10
C ASP A 172 -4.84 1.52 -19.58
N GLU A 173 -4.60 2.19 -20.70
CA GLU A 173 -5.50 3.21 -21.27
C GLU A 173 -6.91 2.67 -21.55
N ARG A 174 -7.05 1.37 -21.86
CA ARG A 174 -8.36 0.74 -22.11
C ARG A 174 -9.18 0.69 -20.82
N LEU A 175 -8.52 0.56 -19.67
CA LEU A 175 -9.16 0.49 -18.36
C LEU A 175 -9.38 1.87 -17.76
N VAL A 176 -8.32 2.68 -17.63
CA VAL A 176 -8.36 3.93 -16.84
C VAL A 176 -9.22 5.01 -17.50
N ASN A 177 -9.42 4.93 -18.82
CA ASN A 177 -10.32 5.81 -19.56
C ASN A 177 -11.76 5.27 -19.65
N SER A 178 -12.04 4.09 -19.09
CA SER A 178 -13.38 3.51 -19.15
C SER A 178 -14.36 4.23 -18.20
N PRO A 179 -15.63 4.40 -18.59
CA PRO A 179 -16.64 5.00 -17.71
C PRO A 179 -16.84 4.21 -16.41
N ASP A 180 -16.76 2.87 -16.50
CA ASP A 180 -16.92 1.97 -15.35
C ASP A 180 -15.80 2.18 -14.32
N PHE A 181 -14.55 2.39 -14.76
CA PHE A 181 -13.44 2.69 -13.87
C PHE A 181 -13.69 3.97 -13.05
N LEU A 182 -14.03 5.07 -13.73
CA LEU A 182 -14.31 6.35 -13.09
C LEU A 182 -15.54 6.30 -12.16
N ALA A 183 -16.61 5.62 -12.59
CA ALA A 183 -17.82 5.43 -11.80
C ALA A 183 -17.54 4.61 -10.52
N THR A 184 -16.70 3.58 -10.62
CA THR A 184 -16.28 2.78 -9.47
C THR A 184 -15.54 3.66 -8.47
N LEU A 185 -14.43 4.29 -8.89
CA LEU A 185 -13.58 5.07 -8.00
C LEU A 185 -14.31 6.23 -7.34
N SER A 186 -15.15 6.95 -8.08
CA SER A 186 -15.91 8.09 -7.53
C SER A 186 -16.94 7.71 -6.47
N SER A 187 -17.31 6.43 -6.39
CA SER A 187 -18.24 5.92 -5.37
C SER A 187 -17.56 5.45 -4.08
N LEU A 188 -16.23 5.32 -4.07
CA LEU A 188 -15.50 4.73 -2.94
C LEU A 188 -15.37 5.71 -1.77
N SER A 189 -15.47 5.15 -0.56
CA SER A 189 -15.05 5.82 0.68
C SER A 189 -13.74 5.24 1.23
N GLU A 190 -13.28 4.11 0.70
CA GLU A 190 -12.02 3.48 1.06
C GLU A 190 -11.31 2.96 -0.19
N LEU A 191 -10.03 3.31 -0.32
CA LEU A 191 -9.17 2.86 -1.41
C LEU A 191 -7.84 2.39 -0.82
N ARG A 192 -7.44 1.17 -1.17
CA ARG A 192 -6.18 0.59 -0.73
C ARG A 192 -5.41 0.07 -1.92
N LEU A 193 -4.19 0.56 -2.11
CA LEU A 193 -3.32 0.20 -3.22
C LEU A 193 -2.00 -0.32 -2.63
N LYS A 194 -1.62 -1.55 -2.97
CA LYS A 194 -0.24 -2.03 -2.82
C LYS A 194 0.32 -2.21 -4.22
N ILE A 195 1.18 -1.28 -4.61
CA ILE A 195 1.79 -1.20 -5.94
C ILE A 195 3.00 -2.12 -5.97
N VAL A 196 3.12 -2.90 -7.04
CA VAL A 196 4.33 -3.68 -7.35
C VAL A 196 4.95 -3.14 -8.62
N THR A 197 6.28 -3.15 -8.64
CA THR A 197 7.10 -2.69 -9.75
C THR A 197 7.80 -3.87 -10.38
N GLN A 198 8.02 -3.79 -11.69
CA GLN A 198 8.81 -4.81 -12.35
C GLN A 198 10.23 -4.80 -11.74
N TYR A 199 10.77 -6.01 -11.57
CA TYR A 199 12.11 -6.19 -11.05
C TYR A 199 12.92 -7.09 -11.98
N ILE A 200 14.13 -6.66 -12.29
CA ILE A 200 15.10 -7.26 -13.20
C ILE A 200 16.16 -7.96 -12.36
N ASP A 201 16.08 -9.28 -12.28
CA ASP A 201 17.02 -10.04 -11.44
C ASP A 201 18.46 -10.02 -11.99
N SER A 202 18.60 -10.00 -13.31
CA SER A 202 19.90 -9.92 -13.99
C SER A 202 20.67 -8.62 -13.75
N SER A 203 19.98 -7.53 -13.38
CA SER A 203 20.57 -6.21 -13.16
C SER A 203 19.71 -5.38 -12.19
N PRO A 204 19.67 -5.74 -10.89
CA PRO A 204 18.79 -5.08 -9.92
C PRO A 204 19.03 -3.57 -9.79
N GLU A 205 20.26 -3.14 -10.07
CA GLU A 205 20.66 -1.73 -10.10
C GLU A 205 19.95 -0.90 -11.17
N ASN A 206 19.25 -1.52 -12.13
CA ASN A 206 18.50 -0.82 -13.16
C ASN A 206 16.99 -0.72 -12.87
N ASN A 207 16.50 -1.35 -11.79
CA ASN A 207 15.06 -1.41 -11.49
C ASN A 207 14.41 -0.05 -11.28
N TRP A 208 15.14 0.89 -10.68
CA TRP A 208 14.67 2.26 -10.45
C TRP A 208 14.74 3.14 -11.72
N SER A 209 15.36 2.64 -12.79
CA SER A 209 15.48 3.30 -14.10
C SER A 209 14.41 2.81 -15.09
N LEU A 210 13.36 2.13 -14.61
CA LEU A 210 12.25 1.70 -15.45
C LEU A 210 11.25 2.85 -15.68
N PRO A 211 10.98 3.26 -16.94
CA PRO A 211 10.08 4.37 -17.25
C PRO A 211 8.68 4.25 -16.64
N GLU A 212 8.13 3.04 -16.60
CA GLU A 212 6.78 2.75 -16.14
C GLU A 212 6.60 3.12 -14.67
N MET A 213 7.64 2.93 -13.85
CA MET A 213 7.65 3.34 -12.45
C MET A 213 7.45 4.87 -12.36
N HIS A 214 8.25 5.65 -13.08
CA HIS A 214 8.16 7.11 -13.04
C HIS A 214 6.84 7.62 -13.61
N GLN A 215 6.36 7.03 -14.71
CA GLN A 215 5.09 7.42 -15.32
C GLN A 215 3.91 7.12 -14.39
N PHE A 216 3.84 5.91 -13.83
CA PHE A 216 2.72 5.52 -12.96
C PHE A 216 2.60 6.42 -11.73
N PHE A 217 3.69 6.67 -11.00
CA PHE A 217 3.64 7.49 -9.78
C PHE A 217 3.40 8.98 -10.06
N LYS A 218 3.77 9.47 -11.25
CA LYS A 218 3.41 10.80 -11.74
C LYS A 218 1.91 10.91 -12.01
N GLU A 219 1.30 9.87 -12.57
CA GLU A 219 -0.12 9.83 -12.94
C GLU A 219 -1.04 9.39 -11.80
N LEU A 220 -0.51 8.68 -10.79
CA LEU A 220 -1.23 8.15 -9.62
C LEU A 220 -2.18 9.18 -8.98
N PRO A 221 -1.77 10.45 -8.72
CA PRO A 221 -2.66 11.45 -8.16
C PRO A 221 -3.92 11.71 -9.00
N ASP A 222 -3.75 11.87 -10.32
CA ASP A 222 -4.84 12.27 -11.22
C ASP A 222 -5.70 11.08 -11.67
N VAL A 223 -5.10 9.91 -11.88
CA VAL A 223 -5.78 8.72 -12.43
C VAL A 223 -6.53 7.95 -11.35
N TRP A 224 -5.89 7.69 -10.21
CA TRP A 224 -6.44 6.79 -9.19
C TRP A 224 -7.06 7.52 -8.01
N LEU A 225 -6.49 8.66 -7.60
CA LEU A 225 -6.89 9.31 -6.34
C LEU A 225 -7.94 10.41 -6.56
N LYS A 226 -7.74 11.27 -7.56
CA LYS A 226 -8.64 12.39 -7.87
C LYS A 226 -10.09 11.96 -8.12
N PRO A 227 -10.40 10.85 -8.82
CA PRO A 227 -11.78 10.44 -9.02
C PRO A 227 -12.51 10.13 -7.71
N ALA A 228 -11.80 9.62 -6.69
CA ALA A 228 -12.36 9.26 -5.40
C ALA A 228 -12.36 10.41 -4.36
N ALA A 229 -11.71 11.54 -4.67
CA ALA A 229 -11.31 12.56 -3.70
C ALA A 229 -12.45 13.08 -2.81
N GLU A 230 -13.63 13.33 -3.39
CA GLU A 230 -14.80 13.90 -2.69
C GLU A 230 -15.43 12.98 -1.63
N ASN A 231 -15.23 11.66 -1.76
CA ASN A 231 -15.88 10.66 -0.92
C ASN A 231 -14.92 9.86 -0.05
N LEU A 232 -13.62 9.92 -0.34
CA LEU A 232 -12.62 9.11 0.34
C LEU A 232 -12.48 9.48 1.83
N GLU A 233 -12.73 8.51 2.69
CA GLU A 233 -12.56 8.56 4.14
C GLU A 233 -11.31 7.79 4.60
N SER A 234 -10.86 6.78 3.84
CA SER A 234 -9.68 5.97 4.15
C SER A 234 -8.83 5.76 2.89
N LEU A 235 -7.54 6.05 2.98
CA LEU A 235 -6.56 5.86 1.92
C LEU A 235 -5.35 5.08 2.42
N THR A 236 -5.03 3.96 1.77
CA THR A 236 -3.78 3.21 1.96
C THR A 236 -3.02 3.18 0.65
N ILE A 237 -1.75 3.62 0.64
CA ILE A 237 -0.86 3.48 -0.52
C ILE A 237 0.47 2.89 -0.04
N HIS A 238 0.75 1.67 -0.48
CA HIS A 238 2.04 1.00 -0.30
C HIS A 238 2.66 0.77 -1.68
N ALA A 239 3.98 0.73 -1.71
CA ALA A 239 4.72 0.25 -2.87
C ALA A 239 5.82 -0.70 -2.40
N ASP A 240 6.21 -1.63 -3.25
CA ASP A 240 7.36 -2.54 -3.02
C ASP A 240 8.72 -1.83 -3.13
N THR A 241 8.72 -0.58 -3.58
CA THR A 241 9.88 0.30 -3.63
C THR A 241 9.59 1.61 -2.89
N TYR A 242 10.66 2.34 -2.56
CA TYR A 242 10.55 3.70 -2.06
C TYR A 242 9.99 4.65 -3.12
N TRP A 243 9.11 5.57 -2.71
CA TRP A 243 8.44 6.51 -3.62
C TRP A 243 8.17 7.86 -2.98
N GLY A 244 7.85 8.88 -3.78
CA GLY A 244 7.56 10.26 -3.32
C GLY A 244 8.65 11.25 -3.69
N TYR A 245 9.93 10.87 -3.46
CA TYR A 245 11.07 11.58 -4.05
C TYR A 245 11.39 11.05 -5.46
N ILE A 246 11.73 9.76 -5.55
CA ILE A 246 11.96 9.05 -6.80
C ILE A 246 11.36 7.63 -6.68
N PRO A 247 10.39 7.26 -7.53
CA PRO A 247 9.71 8.14 -8.48
C PRO A 247 8.95 9.28 -7.77
N LYS A 248 8.87 10.45 -8.41
CA LYS A 248 8.16 11.62 -7.89
C LYS A 248 6.66 11.35 -7.87
N SER A 249 6.00 11.66 -6.77
CA SER A 249 4.54 11.67 -6.68
C SER A 249 4.07 12.91 -5.93
N ASP A 250 3.33 13.79 -6.62
CA ASP A 250 2.95 15.11 -6.11
C ASP A 250 1.45 15.18 -5.80
N PHE A 251 1.12 15.35 -4.51
CA PHE A 251 -0.26 15.40 -4.04
C PHE A 251 -0.79 16.81 -3.78
N ARG A 252 -0.02 17.86 -4.08
CA ARG A 252 -0.39 19.25 -3.73
C ARG A 252 -1.73 19.70 -4.32
N SER A 253 -2.09 19.18 -5.49
CA SER A 253 -3.36 19.45 -6.18
C SER A 253 -4.56 18.69 -5.59
N LEU A 254 -4.32 17.69 -4.72
CA LEU A 254 -5.36 16.84 -4.15
C LEU A 254 -5.77 17.31 -2.75
N LYS A 255 -7.09 17.28 -2.52
CA LYS A 255 -7.71 17.48 -1.21
C LYS A 255 -8.76 16.42 -0.99
N PHE A 256 -8.75 15.83 0.20
CA PHE A 256 -9.69 14.80 0.60
C PHE A 256 -10.54 15.33 1.77
N PRO A 257 -11.67 16.01 1.49
CA PRO A 257 -12.45 16.74 2.51
C PRO A 257 -13.08 15.85 3.58
N LYS A 258 -13.03 14.52 3.44
CA LYS A 258 -13.59 13.54 4.38
C LYS A 258 -12.53 12.57 4.92
N LEU A 259 -11.25 12.76 4.63
CA LEU A 259 -10.20 11.80 4.97
C LEU A 259 -10.03 11.67 6.47
N ARG A 260 -10.29 10.48 7.00
CA ARG A 260 -10.16 10.12 8.42
C ARG A 260 -8.97 9.22 8.66
N ARG A 261 -8.60 8.38 7.69
CA ARG A 261 -7.47 7.45 7.80
C ARG A 261 -6.53 7.62 6.61
N LEU A 262 -5.25 7.80 6.90
CA LEU A 262 -4.18 7.81 5.91
C LEU A 262 -3.09 6.81 6.32
N GLU A 263 -2.75 5.91 5.40
CA GLU A 263 -1.68 4.94 5.56
C GLU A 263 -0.75 5.00 4.36
N LEU A 264 0.53 5.20 4.63
CA LEU A 264 1.58 5.27 3.62
C LEU A 264 2.63 4.21 3.95
N GLY A 265 3.00 3.42 2.95
CA GLY A 265 4.04 2.39 3.01
C GLY A 265 5.18 2.72 2.06
N ASN A 266 6.43 2.71 2.54
CA ASN A 266 7.62 3.09 1.76
C ASN A 266 7.57 4.51 1.16
N TYR A 267 6.76 5.41 1.74
CA TYR A 267 6.71 6.81 1.28
C TYR A 267 7.86 7.61 1.86
N VAL A 268 8.57 8.32 1.00
CA VAL A 268 9.80 9.00 1.32
C VAL A 268 9.60 10.51 1.43
N PHE A 269 9.93 11.07 2.59
CA PHE A 269 9.86 12.51 2.86
C PHE A 269 11.17 13.22 2.49
N SER A 270 11.12 14.13 1.54
CA SER A 270 12.24 14.94 1.05
C SER A 270 11.91 16.45 0.99
N HIS A 271 10.64 16.83 1.18
CA HIS A 271 10.18 18.21 1.05
C HIS A 271 9.12 18.56 2.09
N ASP A 272 9.09 19.83 2.51
CA ASP A 272 8.13 20.34 3.50
C ASP A 272 6.68 20.21 3.02
N TRP A 273 6.43 20.38 1.72
CA TRP A 273 5.08 20.30 1.16
C TRP A 273 4.42 18.94 1.42
N GLN A 274 5.18 17.86 1.55
CA GLN A 274 4.64 16.51 1.79
C GLN A 274 4.00 16.42 3.17
N LEU A 275 4.70 16.96 4.18
CA LEU A 275 4.14 17.10 5.52
C LEU A 275 2.98 18.10 5.51
N GLU A 276 3.13 19.26 4.88
CA GLU A 276 2.05 20.26 4.78
C GLU A 276 0.77 19.72 4.15
N TRP A 277 0.90 18.83 3.15
CA TRP A 277 -0.24 18.16 2.52
C TRP A 277 -0.96 17.25 3.53
N ILE A 278 -0.25 16.44 4.31
CA ILE A 278 -0.85 15.63 5.39
C ILE A 278 -1.55 16.54 6.40
N LEU A 279 -0.86 17.58 6.87
CA LEU A 279 -1.38 18.52 7.87
C LEU A 279 -2.59 19.32 7.38
N SER A 280 -2.73 19.50 6.06
CA SER A 280 -3.91 20.16 5.48
C SER A 280 -5.23 19.41 5.69
N HIS A 281 -5.17 18.15 6.16
CA HIS A 281 -6.31 17.33 6.54
C HIS A 281 -6.59 17.32 8.06
N GLY A 282 -5.98 18.23 8.83
CA GLY A 282 -6.11 18.26 10.30
C GLY A 282 -7.55 18.36 10.84
N GLU A 283 -8.47 18.90 10.05
CA GLU A 283 -9.90 18.98 10.39
C GLU A 283 -10.65 17.67 10.24
N THR A 284 -10.07 16.62 9.65
CA THR A 284 -10.76 15.33 9.45
C THR A 284 -9.93 14.12 9.81
N LEU A 285 -8.60 14.20 9.73
CA LEU A 285 -7.71 13.08 9.92
C LEU A 285 -7.71 12.59 11.39
N GLU A 286 -8.11 11.33 11.58
CA GLU A 286 -8.22 10.67 12.87
C GLU A 286 -7.15 9.58 13.06
N GLU A 287 -6.68 8.97 11.98
CA GLU A 287 -5.67 7.92 11.98
C GLU A 287 -4.59 8.19 10.92
N LEU A 288 -3.33 8.18 11.34
CA LEU A 288 -2.17 8.28 10.47
C LEU A 288 -1.21 7.12 10.74
N ILE A 289 -0.87 6.39 9.68
CA ILE A 289 0.02 5.24 9.73
C ILE A 289 1.16 5.46 8.73
N LEU A 290 2.40 5.35 9.21
CA LEU A 290 3.62 5.48 8.42
C LEU A 290 4.43 4.18 8.54
N ASP A 291 4.30 3.30 7.55
CA ASP A 291 4.98 2.00 7.49
C ASP A 291 6.25 2.13 6.64
N ASP A 292 7.43 1.95 7.24
CA ASP A 292 8.74 2.06 6.58
C ASP A 292 8.90 3.35 5.75
N CYS A 293 8.42 4.47 6.28
CA CYS A 293 8.51 5.78 5.63
C CYS A 293 9.74 6.54 6.16
N PRO A 294 10.81 6.76 5.37
CA PRO A 294 12.00 7.49 5.80
C PRO A 294 11.91 9.00 5.52
N ILE A 295 12.76 9.79 6.19
CA ILE A 295 13.15 11.13 5.76
C ILE A 295 14.46 11.03 4.97
N VAL A 296 14.47 11.50 3.72
CA VAL A 296 15.72 11.68 2.97
C VAL A 296 16.47 12.83 3.58
N SER A 297 17.71 12.61 4.00
CA SER A 297 18.53 13.68 4.58
C SER A 297 19.44 14.32 3.53
N TYR A 298 19.85 13.57 2.51
CA TYR A 298 20.59 14.09 1.37
C TYR A 298 20.25 13.32 0.10
N THR A 299 20.38 13.98 -1.04
CA THR A 299 20.26 13.39 -2.37
C THR A 299 21.51 13.70 -3.16
N TYR A 300 21.96 12.73 -3.94
CA TYR A 300 23.05 12.87 -4.90
C TYR A 300 22.55 12.30 -6.23
N ASN A 301 22.38 13.19 -7.21
CA ASN A 301 21.83 12.85 -8.52
C ASN A 301 22.87 13.14 -9.61
N TYR A 302 22.83 12.37 -10.68
CA TYR A 302 23.40 12.74 -11.98
C TYR A 302 22.32 13.39 -12.83
N GLY A 303 22.70 14.41 -13.61
CA GLY A 303 21.75 15.20 -14.39
C GLY A 303 21.31 16.50 -13.73
N SER A 304 20.46 17.23 -14.46
CA SER A 304 19.82 18.45 -13.96
C SER A 304 18.67 18.11 -13.01
N VAL A 305 18.49 18.99 -12.03
CA VAL A 305 17.31 18.99 -11.15
C VAL A 305 16.43 20.20 -11.46
N ASP A 306 15.14 20.10 -11.14
CA ASP A 306 14.20 21.22 -11.21
C ASP A 306 14.42 22.21 -10.04
N ASP A 307 13.66 23.30 -10.01
CA ASP A 307 13.76 24.34 -8.98
C ASP A 307 13.40 23.82 -7.56
N GLU A 308 12.83 22.61 -7.46
CA GLU A 308 12.52 21.94 -6.21
C GLU A 308 13.51 20.78 -5.92
N ASN A 309 14.60 20.65 -6.68
CA ASN A 309 15.60 19.58 -6.53
C ASN A 309 15.14 18.17 -6.90
N TYR A 310 14.06 18.02 -7.67
CA TYR A 310 13.74 16.73 -8.29
C TYR A 310 14.54 16.52 -9.57
N PRO A 311 14.99 15.29 -9.88
CA PRO A 311 15.58 14.99 -11.18
C PRO A 311 14.64 15.34 -12.34
N VAL A 312 15.10 16.13 -13.31
CA VAL A 312 14.31 16.48 -14.51
C VAL A 312 14.10 15.25 -15.39
N ASN A 313 15.19 14.51 -15.61
CA ASN A 313 15.21 13.26 -16.36
C ASN A 313 15.75 12.15 -15.44
N PRO A 314 14.89 11.45 -14.66
CA PRO A 314 15.34 10.41 -13.73
C PRO A 314 15.91 9.17 -14.43
N LEU A 315 15.80 9.10 -15.76
CA LEU A 315 16.29 7.99 -16.59
C LEU A 315 17.63 8.28 -17.28
N GLU A 316 18.09 9.53 -17.29
CA GLU A 316 19.31 9.94 -17.99
C GLU A 316 20.40 10.32 -17.00
N ASP A 317 21.60 9.77 -17.20
CA ASP A 317 22.80 10.18 -16.47
C ASP A 317 23.59 11.18 -17.32
N THR A 318 23.95 12.31 -16.72
CA THR A 318 24.89 13.26 -17.32
C THR A 318 26.15 13.37 -16.47
N ALA A 319 27.20 13.98 -17.01
CA ALA A 319 28.44 14.21 -16.26
C ALA A 319 28.28 15.21 -15.11
N GLU A 320 27.18 15.97 -15.07
CA GLU A 320 26.88 16.90 -14.00
C GLU A 320 26.25 16.15 -12.82
N SER A 321 26.75 16.41 -11.62
CA SER A 321 26.19 15.89 -10.38
C SER A 321 25.59 17.02 -9.54
N TYR A 322 24.43 16.76 -8.94
CA TYR A 322 23.77 17.69 -8.04
C TYR A 322 23.52 17.04 -6.68
N GLN A 323 23.90 17.74 -5.63
CA GLN A 323 23.68 17.33 -4.24
C GLN A 323 22.71 18.31 -3.56
N CYS A 324 21.72 17.76 -2.88
CA CYS A 324 20.80 18.54 -2.05
C CYS A 324 20.73 17.92 -0.65
N GLU A 325 20.49 18.75 0.35
CA GLU A 325 20.20 18.30 1.71
C GLU A 325 18.80 18.73 2.12
N TYR A 326 18.10 17.82 2.80
CA TYR A 326 16.83 18.13 3.43
C TYR A 326 17.00 18.10 4.94
N THR A 327 16.83 19.26 5.57
CA THR A 327 17.28 19.49 6.95
C THR A 327 16.24 19.13 8.01
N ARG A 328 15.02 18.73 7.63
CA ARG A 328 13.99 18.37 8.61
C ARG A 328 14.31 17.08 9.36
N SER A 329 13.70 16.97 10.53
CA SER A 329 13.80 15.85 11.45
C SER A 329 12.43 15.26 11.78
N TRP A 330 12.40 14.05 12.34
CA TRP A 330 11.18 13.44 12.83
C TRP A 330 10.57 14.24 13.99
N SER A 331 11.39 14.82 14.86
CA SER A 331 10.95 15.78 15.89
C SER A 331 10.20 16.96 15.31
N HIS A 332 10.64 17.52 14.18
CA HIS A 332 9.90 18.55 13.47
C HIS A 332 8.53 18.05 12.98
N PHE A 333 8.49 16.84 12.41
CA PHE A 333 7.26 16.21 11.93
C PHE A 333 6.27 15.97 13.07
N PHE A 334 6.69 15.30 14.15
CA PHE A 334 5.80 15.00 15.28
C PHE A 334 5.31 16.25 16.00
N THR A 335 6.16 17.27 16.15
CA THR A 335 5.75 18.55 16.72
C THR A 335 4.64 19.20 15.89
N ASN A 336 4.79 19.24 14.56
CA ASN A 336 3.77 19.78 13.68
C ASN A 336 2.49 18.93 13.66
N MET A 337 2.61 17.59 13.66
CA MET A 337 1.45 16.69 13.74
C MET A 337 0.68 16.91 15.03
N LYS A 338 1.37 17.03 16.16
CA LYS A 338 0.77 17.30 17.47
C LYS A 338 -0.04 18.59 17.46
N GLU A 339 0.52 19.66 16.89
CA GLU A 339 -0.10 20.99 16.84
C GLU A 339 -1.24 21.10 15.82
N LYS A 340 -1.06 20.52 14.62
CA LYS A 340 -1.91 20.80 13.46
C LYS A 340 -2.86 19.66 13.07
N LEU A 341 -2.79 18.50 13.74
CA LEU A 341 -3.77 17.41 13.58
C LEU A 341 -4.61 17.25 14.86
N PRO A 342 -5.53 18.19 15.15
CA PRO A 342 -6.30 18.19 16.42
C PRO A 342 -7.24 16.99 16.57
N LYS A 343 -7.66 16.37 15.46
CA LYS A 343 -8.56 15.20 15.47
C LYS A 343 -7.84 13.85 15.45
N LEU A 344 -6.51 13.83 15.38
CA LEU A 344 -5.72 12.61 15.38
C LEU A 344 -5.88 11.86 16.71
N LYS A 345 -6.41 10.64 16.62
CA LYS A 345 -6.70 9.69 17.72
C LYS A 345 -5.82 8.44 17.66
N HIS A 346 -5.32 8.12 16.48
CA HIS A 346 -4.44 6.97 16.28
C HIS A 346 -3.25 7.41 15.44
N PHE A 347 -2.05 7.19 15.98
CA PHE A 347 -0.81 7.36 15.24
C PHE A 347 0.01 6.10 15.36
N LYS A 348 0.53 5.63 14.23
CA LYS A 348 1.38 4.46 14.19
C LYS A 348 2.51 4.69 13.20
N MET A 349 3.72 4.33 13.59
CA MET A 349 4.84 4.25 12.68
C MET A 349 5.77 3.11 13.08
N GLY A 350 6.67 2.74 12.19
CA GLY A 350 7.64 1.67 12.39
C GLY A 350 7.73 0.79 11.16
N SER A 351 7.93 -0.51 11.38
CA SER A 351 8.12 -1.48 10.30
C SER A 351 7.06 -2.58 10.32
N GLY A 352 6.26 -2.61 9.26
CA GLY A 352 5.28 -3.64 8.95
C GLY A 352 5.92 -5.00 8.68
N ASP A 353 5.12 -6.05 8.80
CA ASP A 353 5.50 -7.37 8.27
C ASP A 353 5.25 -7.40 6.75
N TRP A 354 6.23 -6.94 5.97
CA TRP A 354 6.13 -6.90 4.50
C TRP A 354 6.17 -8.28 3.84
N ASP A 355 6.50 -9.34 4.59
CA ASP A 355 6.55 -10.71 4.07
C ASP A 355 5.16 -11.10 3.57
N GLU A 356 5.06 -11.47 2.29
CA GLU A 356 3.79 -11.76 1.60
C GLU A 356 2.75 -10.62 1.70
N GLY A 357 3.17 -9.39 2.03
CA GLY A 357 2.27 -8.26 2.28
C GLY A 357 1.36 -8.40 3.50
N LYS A 358 1.80 -9.09 4.57
CA LYS A 358 1.03 -9.26 5.82
C LYS A 358 0.71 -7.94 6.53
N ASN A 359 1.56 -6.95 6.39
CA ASN A 359 1.32 -5.57 6.83
C ASN A 359 0.08 -4.99 6.15
N PHE A 360 -0.03 -5.18 4.83
CA PHE A 360 -1.17 -4.73 4.06
C PHE A 360 -2.44 -5.54 4.36
N ASP A 361 -2.39 -6.86 4.55
CA ASP A 361 -3.63 -7.64 4.74
C ASP A 361 -4.25 -7.52 6.14
N GLY A 362 -3.41 -7.40 7.18
CA GLY A 362 -3.85 -7.52 8.57
C GLY A 362 -3.19 -6.54 9.53
N ALA A 363 -2.52 -5.51 9.01
CA ALA A 363 -1.75 -4.56 9.81
C ALA A 363 -0.83 -5.29 10.81
N LYS A 364 -0.11 -6.34 10.34
CA LYS A 364 0.93 -7.00 11.12
C LYS A 364 2.21 -6.17 11.09
N TRP A 365 2.89 -6.08 12.22
CA TRP A 365 4.09 -5.26 12.40
C TRP A 365 5.21 -6.10 12.97
N LYS A 366 6.41 -5.93 12.43
CA LYS A 366 7.64 -6.45 13.01
C LYS A 366 8.10 -5.54 14.16
N HIS A 367 7.94 -4.23 13.99
CA HIS A 367 8.27 -3.23 15.00
C HIS A 367 7.30 -2.04 14.98
N ILE A 368 6.96 -1.48 16.14
CA ILE A 368 6.15 -0.26 16.27
C ILE A 368 6.95 0.77 17.08
N GLY A 369 7.01 2.01 16.59
CA GLY A 369 7.79 3.10 17.16
C GLY A 369 8.87 3.59 16.20
N LEU A 370 9.54 4.67 16.57
CA LEU A 370 10.78 5.11 15.91
C LEU A 370 11.82 3.99 16.00
N THR A 371 12.23 3.46 14.86
CA THR A 371 13.31 2.48 14.78
C THR A 371 14.63 3.20 14.56
N HIS A 372 15.33 3.55 15.64
CA HIS A 372 16.76 3.91 15.54
C HIS A 372 17.68 2.69 15.34
N HIS A 373 17.09 1.50 15.19
CA HIS A 373 17.78 0.24 15.03
C HIS A 373 17.37 -0.42 13.72
N SER A 374 18.38 -0.93 13.02
CA SER A 374 18.27 -1.71 11.80
C SER A 374 17.22 -2.83 11.88
N LYS A 375 16.53 -3.09 10.75
CA LYS A 375 15.66 -4.26 10.54
C LYS A 375 16.38 -5.60 10.76
N MET A 376 17.71 -5.59 10.64
CA MET A 376 18.60 -6.71 10.93
C MET A 376 19.64 -6.27 11.97
N PRO A 377 19.33 -6.32 13.28
CA PRO A 377 20.22 -5.81 14.33
C PRO A 377 21.56 -6.58 14.41
N ASP A 378 21.60 -7.82 13.89
CA ASP A 378 22.81 -8.64 13.79
C ASP A 378 23.59 -8.41 12.48
N ASP A 379 23.02 -7.68 11.52
CA ASP A 379 23.69 -7.31 10.27
C ASP A 379 24.35 -5.92 10.44
N PRO A 380 25.69 -5.85 10.51
CA PRO A 380 26.38 -4.59 10.66
C PRO A 380 26.20 -3.65 9.47
N TYR A 381 25.68 -4.10 8.32
CA TYR A 381 25.48 -3.27 7.14
C TYR A 381 24.11 -2.57 7.07
N TYR A 382 23.14 -3.02 7.87
CA TYR A 382 21.87 -2.31 8.00
C TYR A 382 21.93 -1.28 9.14
N GLY A 383 21.44 -0.08 8.86
CA GLY A 383 21.45 1.08 9.77
C GLY A 383 20.05 1.57 10.12
N ASP A 384 19.96 2.72 10.78
CA ASP A 384 18.69 3.43 11.03
C ASP A 384 18.03 3.77 9.67
N GLU A 385 16.83 3.26 9.43
CA GLU A 385 16.04 3.50 8.21
C GLU A 385 15.09 4.69 8.37
N SER A 386 15.01 5.32 9.55
CA SER A 386 14.21 6.52 9.78
C SER A 386 14.75 7.72 8.99
N TYR A 387 16.06 7.70 8.71
CA TYR A 387 16.76 8.66 7.86
C TYR A 387 17.58 7.95 6.79
N MET A 388 17.34 8.32 5.54
CA MET A 388 18.04 7.72 4.41
C MET A 388 18.75 8.77 3.56
N GLY A 389 19.72 8.30 2.80
CA GLY A 389 20.30 9.01 1.68
C GLY A 389 19.80 8.45 0.37
N PHE A 390 19.77 9.29 -0.65
CA PHE A 390 19.64 8.86 -2.03
C PHE A 390 20.95 9.14 -2.77
N ASP A 391 21.58 8.13 -3.34
CA ASP A 391 22.79 8.25 -4.13
C ASP A 391 22.69 7.43 -5.42
N ARG A 392 22.44 8.15 -6.52
CA ARG A 392 22.25 7.56 -7.85
C ARG A 392 23.48 6.77 -8.35
N GLY A 393 24.67 7.05 -7.81
CA GLY A 393 25.91 6.34 -8.20
C GLY A 393 26.15 5.03 -7.47
N THR A 394 25.26 4.63 -6.56
CA THR A 394 25.43 3.43 -5.74
C THR A 394 24.44 2.34 -6.14
N GLY A 395 24.94 1.10 -6.23
CA GLY A 395 24.15 -0.10 -6.47
C GLY A 395 24.32 -1.13 -5.34
N PRO A 396 23.44 -2.14 -5.24
CA PRO A 396 22.33 -2.45 -6.16
C PRO A 396 21.08 -1.59 -5.96
N SER A 397 21.02 -0.78 -4.89
CA SER A 397 19.96 0.21 -4.66
C SER A 397 20.58 1.60 -4.45
N PRO A 398 19.99 2.67 -5.00
CA PRO A 398 20.45 4.04 -4.75
C PRO A 398 20.04 4.54 -3.37
N TRP A 399 19.20 3.79 -2.65
CA TRP A 399 18.77 4.12 -1.30
C TRP A 399 19.75 3.57 -0.28
N LEU A 400 20.37 4.48 0.49
CA LEU A 400 21.42 4.14 1.44
C LEU A 400 20.98 4.53 2.84
N THR A 401 21.31 3.69 3.83
CA THR A 401 21.30 4.17 5.22
C THR A 401 22.44 5.16 5.41
N LEU A 402 22.32 6.07 6.38
CA LEU A 402 23.39 7.04 6.66
C LEU A 402 24.71 6.33 7.02
N LYS A 403 24.64 5.15 7.62
CA LYS A 403 25.79 4.30 7.93
C LYS A 403 26.44 3.75 6.66
N SER A 404 25.64 3.15 5.78
CA SER A 404 26.13 2.58 4.52
C SER A 404 26.83 3.64 3.66
N TYR A 405 26.34 4.89 3.67
CA TYR A 405 27.00 5.99 2.96
C TYR A 405 28.41 6.27 3.51
N ALA A 406 28.58 6.35 4.83
CA ALA A 406 29.87 6.63 5.44
C ALA A 406 30.94 5.57 5.10
N GLU A 407 30.51 4.35 4.77
CA GLU A 407 31.38 3.23 4.39
C GLU A 407 31.66 3.18 2.87
N CYS A 408 30.73 3.68 2.03
CA CYS A 408 30.80 3.56 0.58
C CYS A 408 31.49 4.74 -0.13
N VAL A 409 31.82 5.83 0.57
CA VAL A 409 32.25 7.08 -0.07
C VAL A 409 33.63 7.54 0.41
N ASP A 410 34.67 7.16 -0.33
CA ASP A 410 36.09 7.40 0.03
C ASP A 410 36.59 8.82 -0.36
N ASP A 411 35.94 9.51 -1.32
CA ASP A 411 36.46 10.75 -1.94
C ASP A 411 35.46 11.91 -2.11
N ARG A 412 34.20 11.81 -1.63
CA ARG A 412 33.21 12.92 -1.74
C ARG A 412 33.03 13.62 -0.40
N GLU A 413 32.70 14.91 -0.43
CA GLU A 413 32.34 15.65 0.79
C GLU A 413 31.16 14.96 1.47
N THR A 414 31.40 14.49 2.70
CA THR A 414 30.36 13.85 3.50
C THR A 414 29.23 14.86 3.75
N PRO A 415 27.97 14.57 3.36
CA PRO A 415 26.85 15.46 3.62
C PRO A 415 26.78 15.80 5.11
N GLN A 416 26.48 17.05 5.43
CA GLN A 416 26.36 17.51 6.82
C GLN A 416 25.29 16.69 7.55
N ALA A 417 24.24 16.28 6.84
CA ALA A 417 23.26 15.30 7.29
C ALA A 417 23.86 13.98 7.82
N VAL A 418 24.88 13.41 7.16
CA VAL A 418 25.53 12.16 7.60
C VAL A 418 26.36 12.40 8.86
N LEU A 419 26.98 13.58 8.97
CA LEU A 419 27.78 13.99 10.14
C LEU A 419 26.93 14.33 11.36
N GLU A 420 25.75 14.94 11.17
CA GLU A 420 24.90 15.46 12.26
C GLU A 420 23.73 14.53 12.61
N LYS A 421 23.07 13.91 11.64
CA LYS A 421 21.83 13.15 11.89
C LYS A 421 22.05 11.67 12.20
N GLY A 422 23.26 11.15 11.99
CA GLY A 422 23.60 9.75 12.30
C GLY A 422 23.58 9.37 13.79
N SER A 423 23.43 10.34 14.71
CA SER A 423 23.25 10.06 16.15
C SER A 423 22.63 11.20 16.99
N PHE A 424 22.65 12.47 16.55
CA PHE A 424 22.32 13.59 17.45
C PHE A 424 20.81 13.85 17.64
N ASN A 425 19.96 13.52 16.66
CA ASN A 425 18.52 13.83 16.75
C ASN A 425 17.69 12.74 17.43
N ALA A 426 18.25 11.55 17.68
CA ALA A 426 17.49 10.40 18.15
C ALA A 426 16.70 10.68 19.44
N LYS A 427 17.31 11.40 20.38
CA LYS A 427 16.62 11.77 21.62
C LYS A 427 15.52 12.81 21.40
N GLU A 428 15.77 13.82 20.58
CA GLU A 428 14.78 14.87 20.29
C GLU A 428 13.58 14.29 19.52
N ASP A 429 13.84 13.37 18.59
CA ASP A 429 12.82 12.66 17.83
C ASP A 429 11.98 11.77 18.75
N GLU A 430 12.61 11.01 19.65
CA GLU A 430 11.92 10.16 20.64
C GLU A 430 11.08 10.99 21.62
N ASP A 431 11.65 12.07 22.17
CA ASP A 431 10.93 12.97 23.09
C ASP A 431 9.70 13.60 22.39
N ALA A 432 9.84 14.00 21.11
CA ALA A 432 8.74 14.55 20.32
C ALA A 432 7.69 13.50 19.91
N TYR A 433 8.12 12.27 19.61
CA TYR A 433 7.24 11.14 19.32
C TYR A 433 6.38 10.80 20.54
N GLN A 434 7.00 10.67 21.71
CA GLN A 434 6.28 10.42 22.96
C GLN A 434 5.33 11.59 23.29
N ALA A 435 5.76 12.83 23.09
CA ALA A 435 4.89 13.99 23.30
C ALA A 435 3.67 14.02 22.36
N LEU A 436 3.80 13.52 21.13
CA LEU A 436 2.68 13.32 20.21
C LEU A 436 1.74 12.22 20.72
N LEU A 437 2.27 11.06 21.09
CA LEU A 437 1.48 9.95 21.62
C LEU A 437 0.70 10.33 22.89
N ASP A 438 1.35 11.00 23.83
CA ASP A 438 0.71 11.50 25.05
C ASP A 438 -0.46 12.45 24.70
N THR A 439 -0.25 13.34 23.73
CA THR A 439 -1.30 14.25 23.27
C THR A 439 -2.48 13.49 22.67
N ILE A 440 -2.21 12.47 21.86
CA ILE A 440 -3.24 11.62 21.25
C ILE A 440 -4.03 10.85 22.32
N GLN A 441 -3.35 10.33 23.34
CA GLN A 441 -4.01 9.63 24.45
C GLN A 441 -4.99 10.55 25.20
N THR A 442 -4.69 11.85 25.34
CA THR A 442 -5.63 12.81 25.97
C THR A 442 -6.86 13.16 25.12
N ARG A 443 -6.85 12.83 23.81
CA ARG A 443 -7.96 13.08 22.88
C ARG A 443 -8.92 11.89 22.75
N SER A 444 -8.47 10.71 23.17
CA SER A 444 -9.23 9.45 23.17
C SER A 444 -10.11 9.37 24.41
#